data_AF-K5X983-F1
#
_entry.id   AF-K5X983-F1
#
_cell.length_a   1.000
_cell.length_b   1.000
_cell.length_c   1.000
_cell.angle_alpha   90.00
_cell.angle_beta   90.00
_cell.angle_gamma   90.00
#
_symmetry.space_group_name_H-M   'P 1'
#
loop_
_entity.id
_entity.type
_entity.pdbx_description
1 polymer ?
#
loop_
_entity_poly.entity_id
_entity_poly.type
_entity_poly.pdbx_seq_one_letter_code
_entity_poly.pdbx_strand_id
1 'polypeptide(L)'
;MFAAARRTAASGSFARAFSTTPRLQGDLAKLVLIGRLGKNPEVRTTRLDKEYVSYTVATSNYPPPPPNPDGTRSENSTTWHTILSFNPGANAYLRTLQKGWQVYVEANFELREADPAAGSDSPAAQRQILLRH
;
A
#
# COMPACT_ATOMS: atom_id res chain seq x y z
N MET A 1 -2.67 63.86 -28.06
CA MET A 1 -4.12 63.57 -28.17
C MET A 1 -4.45 62.41 -27.26
N PHE A 2 -5.29 62.66 -26.24
CA PHE A 2 -6.20 61.73 -25.53
C PHE A 2 -5.67 60.39 -24.99
N ALA A 3 -6.10 59.81 -23.88
CA ALA A 3 -6.80 60.19 -22.64
C ALA A 3 -6.71 58.94 -21.73
N ALA A 4 -6.86 59.13 -20.42
CA ALA A 4 -6.72 58.10 -19.40
C ALA A 4 -7.81 57.00 -19.43
N ALA A 5 -7.48 55.84 -18.87
CA ALA A 5 -8.45 54.98 -18.21
C ALA A 5 -7.82 54.39 -16.93
N ARG A 6 -8.10 55.02 -15.78
CA ARG A 6 -7.93 54.39 -14.47
C ARG A 6 -8.92 53.25 -14.37
N ARG A 7 -8.43 52.01 -14.26
CA ARG A 7 -9.21 50.90 -13.71
C ARG A 7 -8.85 50.75 -12.24
N THR A 8 -9.75 51.17 -11.36
CA THR A 8 -9.76 50.73 -9.97
C THR A 8 -10.14 49.26 -9.96
N ALA A 9 -9.15 48.37 -9.95
CA ALA A 9 -9.40 47.00 -9.53
C ALA A 9 -9.61 47.04 -8.02
N ALA A 10 -10.87 46.96 -7.59
CA ALA A 10 -11.17 46.61 -6.21
C ALA A 10 -10.51 45.25 -5.96
N SER A 11 -9.45 45.21 -5.16
CA SER A 11 -8.92 43.97 -4.61
C SER A 11 -9.95 43.48 -3.60
N GLY A 12 -11.00 42.83 -4.10
CA GLY A 12 -11.88 42.03 -3.25
C GLY A 12 -11.00 41.04 -2.52
N SER A 13 -10.86 41.23 -1.22
CA SER A 13 -10.28 40.22 -0.35
C SER A 13 -11.07 38.94 -0.57
N PHE A 14 -10.47 37.96 -1.24
CA PHE A 14 -10.97 36.60 -1.22
C PHE A 14 -10.81 36.13 0.23
N ALA A 15 -11.83 36.38 1.05
CA ALA A 15 -11.97 35.75 2.33
C ALA A 15 -12.00 34.24 2.04
N ARG A 16 -10.85 33.57 2.21
CA ARG A 16 -10.79 32.12 2.24
C ARG A 16 -11.77 31.69 3.32
N ALA A 17 -12.86 31.05 2.93
CA ALA A 17 -13.78 30.44 3.86
C ALA A 17 -12.98 29.52 4.79
N PHE A 18 -12.99 29.83 6.09
CA PHE A 18 -12.54 28.93 7.13
C PHE A 18 -13.49 27.72 7.12
N SER A 19 -13.15 26.71 6.32
CA SER A 19 -13.76 25.38 6.45
C SER A 19 -13.36 24.84 7.82
N THR A 20 -14.32 24.61 8.71
CA THR A 20 -14.12 24.04 10.05
C THR A 20 -13.85 22.55 10.01
N THR A 21 -14.06 21.89 8.86
CA THR A 21 -13.48 20.58 8.61
C THR A 21 -11.99 20.80 8.31
N PRO A 22 -11.08 20.29 9.15
CA PRO A 22 -9.67 20.31 8.78
C PRO A 22 -9.57 19.68 7.41
N ARG A 23 -8.92 20.37 6.46
CA ARG A 23 -8.50 19.69 5.22
C ARG A 23 -7.69 18.51 5.71
N LEU A 24 -8.18 17.30 5.45
CA LEU A 24 -7.42 16.10 5.71
C LEU A 24 -6.23 16.17 4.74
N GLN A 25 -5.17 16.88 5.12
CA GLN A 25 -3.83 16.74 4.57
C GLN A 25 -3.32 15.39 5.09
N GLY A 26 -4.01 14.32 4.71
CA GLY A 26 -3.61 12.96 4.97
C GLY A 26 -2.90 12.48 3.72
N ASP A 27 -1.61 12.23 3.83
CA ASP A 27 -0.89 11.50 2.79
C ASP A 27 -1.52 10.12 2.63
N LEU A 28 -1.80 9.71 1.39
CA LEU A 28 -2.37 8.41 1.07
C LEU A 28 -1.34 7.59 0.30
N ALA A 29 -0.85 6.53 0.94
CA ALA A 29 -0.10 5.48 0.27
C ALA A 29 -0.94 4.20 0.27
N LYS A 30 -1.40 3.80 -0.92
CA LYS A 30 -2.24 2.61 -1.11
C LYS A 30 -1.57 1.66 -2.11
N LEU A 31 -1.60 0.37 -1.79
CA LEU A 31 -1.26 -0.73 -2.70
C LEU A 31 -2.52 -1.50 -3.05
N VAL A 32 -2.71 -1.74 -4.35
CA VAL A 32 -3.81 -2.56 -4.88
C VAL A 32 -3.22 -3.80 -5.53
N LEU A 33 -3.66 -4.98 -5.11
CA LEU A 33 -3.19 -6.27 -5.63
C LEU A 33 -4.36 -7.10 -6.15
N ILE A 34 -4.13 -7.74 -7.30
CA ILE A 34 -4.95 -8.86 -7.77
C ILE A 34 -3.99 -10.03 -7.93
N GLY A 35 -4.23 -11.10 -7.16
CA GLY A 35 -3.31 -12.23 -7.12
C GLY A 35 -3.91 -13.46 -6.48
N ARG A 36 -3.07 -14.45 -6.19
CA ARG A 36 -3.50 -15.72 -5.56
C ARG A 36 -2.87 -15.90 -4.20
N LEU A 37 -3.61 -16.51 -3.27
CA LEU A 37 -3.08 -16.85 -1.95
C LEU A 37 -2.02 -17.95 -2.05
N GLY A 38 -0.82 -17.68 -1.54
CA GLY A 38 0.28 -18.65 -1.48
C GLY A 38 0.07 -19.79 -0.49
N LYS A 39 -0.66 -19.48 0.58
CA LYS A 39 -1.00 -20.38 1.68
C LYS A 39 -2.32 -19.96 2.31
N ASN A 40 -2.88 -20.82 3.16
CA ASN A 40 -4.05 -20.48 3.96
C ASN A 40 -3.72 -19.28 4.87
N PRO A 41 -4.63 -18.31 5.05
CA PRO A 41 -4.44 -17.20 5.98
C PRO A 41 -4.22 -17.69 7.42
N GLU A 42 -3.23 -17.11 8.09
CA GLU A 42 -2.83 -17.50 9.44
C GLU A 42 -3.29 -16.45 10.45
N VAL A 43 -3.93 -16.91 11.53
CA VAL A 43 -4.32 -16.06 12.65
C VAL A 43 -3.16 -15.97 13.62
N ARG A 44 -2.78 -14.74 14.01
CA ARG A 44 -1.69 -14.47 14.93
C ARG A 44 -2.12 -13.45 15.96
N THR A 45 -1.44 -13.44 17.10
CA THR A 45 -1.72 -12.52 18.20
C THR A 45 -0.51 -11.61 18.42
N THR A 46 -0.79 -10.33 18.62
CA THR A 46 0.24 -9.32 18.94
C THR A 46 0.63 -9.43 20.43
N ARG A 47 1.75 -8.83 20.83
CA ARG A 47 2.17 -8.74 22.26
C ARG A 47 1.13 -8.06 23.18
N LEU A 48 0.19 -7.31 22.61
CA LEU A 48 -0.90 -6.62 23.31
C LEU A 48 -2.22 -7.41 23.23
N ASP A 49 -2.15 -8.73 23.03
CA ASP A 49 -3.31 -9.64 22.88
C ASP A 49 -4.32 -9.27 21.77
N LYS A 50 -3.89 -8.45 20.81
CA LYS A 50 -4.71 -8.12 19.63
C LYS A 50 -4.49 -9.14 18.52
N GLU A 51 -5.57 -9.80 18.09
CA GLU A 51 -5.56 -10.71 16.94
C GLU A 51 -5.41 -9.96 15.62
N TYR A 52 -4.65 -10.56 14.69
CA TYR A 52 -4.51 -10.14 13.31
C TYR A 52 -4.38 -11.36 12.40
N VAL A 53 -4.74 -11.20 11.12
CA VAL A 53 -4.56 -12.25 10.11
C VAL A 53 -3.41 -11.88 9.18
N SER A 54 -2.47 -12.81 9.01
CA SER A 54 -1.33 -12.69 8.10
C SER A 54 -1.53 -13.61 6.90
N TYR A 55 -1.40 -13.08 5.69
CA TYR A 55 -1.53 -13.86 4.46
C TYR A 55 -0.58 -13.36 3.37
N THR A 56 -0.26 -14.23 2.42
CA THR A 56 0.69 -13.94 1.34
C THR A 56 0.00 -14.04 -0.01
N VAL A 57 0.14 -13.01 -0.84
CA VAL A 57 -0.43 -12.92 -2.18
C VAL A 57 0.67 -12.97 -3.22
N ALA A 58 0.55 -13.88 -4.17
CA ALA A 58 1.39 -13.96 -5.36
C ALA A 58 0.79 -13.09 -6.48
N THR A 59 1.61 -12.20 -7.05
CA THR A 59 1.29 -11.48 -8.29
C THR A 59 2.34 -11.80 -9.35
N SER A 60 1.89 -12.14 -10.55
CA SER A 60 2.78 -12.32 -11.71
C SER A 60 3.02 -10.97 -12.39
N ASN A 61 4.27 -10.69 -12.75
CA ASN A 61 4.60 -9.49 -13.53
C ASN A 61 4.02 -9.56 -14.95
N TYR A 62 3.58 -8.41 -15.46
CA TYR A 62 3.16 -8.22 -16.84
C TYR A 62 3.75 -6.90 -17.36
N PRO A 63 4.35 -6.86 -18.56
CA PRO A 63 4.49 -7.93 -19.56
C PRO A 63 5.57 -8.98 -19.21
N PRO A 64 5.60 -10.13 -19.93
CA PRO A 64 6.67 -11.13 -19.79
C PRO A 64 8.06 -10.52 -20.00
N PRO A 65 9.12 -11.10 -19.41
CA PRO A 65 10.48 -10.64 -19.64
C PRO A 65 10.85 -10.62 -21.13
N PRO A 66 11.67 -9.66 -21.60
CA PRO A 66 12.19 -9.70 -22.95
C PRO A 66 12.99 -11.00 -23.18
N PRO A 67 13.00 -11.52 -24.42
CA PRO A 67 13.78 -12.70 -24.74
C PRO A 67 15.27 -12.45 -24.49
N ASN A 68 15.95 -13.48 -24.01
CA ASN A 68 17.39 -13.50 -23.83
C ASN A 68 18.10 -13.47 -25.20
N PRO A 69 19.41 -13.19 -25.25
CA PRO A 69 20.19 -13.16 -26.49
C PRO A 69 20.15 -14.47 -27.30
N ASP A 70 19.86 -15.59 -26.63
CA ASP A 70 19.72 -16.93 -27.21
C ASP A 70 18.32 -17.24 -27.76
N GLY A 71 17.37 -16.29 -27.66
CA GLY A 71 15.99 -16.44 -28.11
C GLY A 71 15.07 -17.13 -27.10
N THR A 72 15.57 -17.56 -25.94
CA THR A 72 14.73 -18.12 -24.86
C THR A 72 13.98 -17.03 -24.10
N ARG A 73 12.77 -17.32 -23.62
CA ARG A 73 12.03 -16.42 -22.73
C ARG A 73 12.16 -16.91 -21.30
N SER A 74 12.66 -16.04 -20.42
CA SER A 74 12.64 -16.29 -18.99
C SER A 74 11.20 -16.36 -18.47
N GLU A 75 10.96 -17.21 -17.48
CA GLU A 75 9.64 -17.38 -16.88
C GLU A 75 9.17 -16.09 -16.17
N ASN A 76 7.85 -15.88 -16.12
CA ASN A 76 7.28 -14.70 -15.47
C ASN A 76 7.67 -14.68 -13.99
N SER A 77 8.35 -13.63 -13.56
CA SER A 77 8.70 -13.46 -12.17
C SER A 77 7.45 -13.22 -11.33
N THR A 78 7.34 -14.00 -10.25
CA THR A 78 6.26 -13.89 -9.27
C THR A 78 6.75 -13.08 -8.08
N THR A 79 6.02 -12.03 -7.72
CA THR A 79 6.25 -11.22 -6.53
C THR A 79 5.33 -11.68 -5.42
N TRP A 80 5.89 -11.87 -4.22
CA TRP A 80 5.17 -12.31 -3.03
C TRP A 80 4.97 -11.12 -2.08
N HIS A 81 3.72 -10.81 -1.78
CA HIS A 81 3.34 -9.72 -0.90
C HIS A 81 2.79 -10.29 0.39
N THR A 82 3.32 -9.88 1.55
CA THR A 82 2.78 -10.27 2.86
C THR A 82 1.89 -9.16 3.39
N ILE A 83 0.63 -9.48 3.68
CA ILE A 83 -0.37 -8.55 4.17
C ILE A 83 -0.80 -8.91 5.59
N LEU A 84 -0.97 -7.88 6.42
CA LEU A 84 -1.39 -7.97 7.81
C LEU A 84 -2.74 -7.27 7.99
N SER A 85 -3.80 -8.02 8.28
CA SER A 85 -5.12 -7.45 8.55
C SER A 85 -5.36 -7.34 10.05
N PHE A 86 -5.62 -6.13 10.53
CA PHE A 86 -5.99 -5.87 11.92
C PHE A 86 -7.48 -5.57 12.09
N ASN A 87 -8.24 -5.61 10.99
CA ASN A 87 -9.66 -5.33 10.96
C ASN A 87 -10.46 -6.60 11.32
N PRO A 88 -11.22 -6.61 12.44
CA PRO A 88 -11.96 -7.79 12.87
C PRO A 88 -12.98 -8.30 11.85
N GLY A 89 -13.63 -7.40 11.10
CA GLY A 89 -14.60 -7.77 10.07
C GLY A 89 -13.93 -8.44 8.87
N ALA A 90 -12.80 -7.90 8.42
CA ALA A 90 -12.00 -8.53 7.37
C ALA A 90 -11.42 -9.87 7.84
N ASN A 91 -10.99 -9.97 9.10
CA ASN A 91 -10.42 -11.19 9.67
C ASN A 91 -11.40 -12.38 9.64
N ALA A 92 -12.69 -12.14 9.86
CA ALA A 92 -13.70 -13.20 9.77
C ALA A 92 -13.81 -13.75 8.34
N TYR A 93 -13.81 -12.88 7.33
CA TYR A 93 -13.82 -13.28 5.92
C TYR A 93 -12.51 -13.96 5.50
N LEU A 94 -11.35 -13.41 5.88
CA LEU A 94 -10.05 -13.98 5.52
C LEU A 94 -9.88 -15.41 6.02
N ARG A 95 -10.45 -15.78 7.18
CA ARG A 95 -10.40 -17.14 7.71
C ARG A 95 -11.14 -18.18 6.87
N THR A 96 -12.07 -17.76 6.00
CA THR A 96 -12.79 -18.68 5.12
C THR A 96 -12.02 -18.98 3.83
N LEU A 97 -11.00 -18.16 3.51
CA LEU A 97 -10.21 -18.30 2.29
C LEU A 97 -9.22 -19.46 2.41
N GLN A 98 -8.91 -20.07 1.27
CA GLN A 98 -7.93 -21.14 1.17
C GLN A 98 -6.82 -20.80 0.18
N LYS A 99 -5.69 -21.52 0.28
CA LYS A 99 -4.59 -21.45 -0.67
C LYS A 99 -5.10 -21.55 -2.11
N GLY A 100 -4.52 -20.72 -2.98
CA GLY A 100 -4.81 -20.71 -4.42
C GLY A 100 -6.00 -19.84 -4.81
N TRP A 101 -6.81 -19.37 -3.86
CA TRP A 101 -7.93 -18.48 -4.16
C TRP A 101 -7.42 -17.16 -4.72
N GLN A 102 -8.13 -16.65 -5.73
CA GLN A 102 -7.85 -15.34 -6.31
C GLN A 102 -8.47 -14.25 -5.42
N VAL A 103 -7.69 -13.24 -5.10
CA VAL A 103 -8.06 -12.17 -4.17
C VAL A 103 -7.78 -10.80 -4.77
N TYR A 104 -8.67 -9.86 -4.47
CA TYR A 104 -8.48 -8.42 -4.63
C TYR A 104 -8.15 -7.82 -3.26
N VAL A 105 -7.09 -7.04 -3.17
CA VAL A 105 -6.56 -6.52 -1.90
C VAL A 105 -6.25 -5.05 -2.05
N GLU A 106 -6.83 -4.21 -1.18
CA GLU A 106 -6.45 -2.81 -1.01
C GLU A 106 -5.79 -2.59 0.35
N ALA A 107 -4.47 -2.43 0.39
CA ALA A 107 -3.72 -2.25 1.63
C ALA A 107 -3.10 -0.85 1.71
N ASN A 108 -2.95 -0.34 2.93
CA ASN A 108 -2.07 0.81 3.18
C ASN A 108 -0.62 0.37 2.96
N PHE A 109 0.16 1.19 2.26
CA PHE A 109 1.57 0.92 1.97
C PHE A 109 2.47 1.76 2.87
N GLU A 110 3.29 1.10 3.68
CA GLU A 110 4.32 1.74 4.50
C GLU A 110 5.66 1.07 4.21
N LEU A 111 6.68 1.87 3.90
CA LEU A 111 8.06 1.43 3.78
C LEU A 111 8.81 1.81 5.05
N ARG A 112 9.29 0.80 5.79
CA ARG A 112 10.18 1.00 6.93
C ARG A 112 11.61 0.68 6.53
N GLU A 113 12.48 1.68 6.63
CA GLU A 113 13.89 1.50 6.35
C GLU A 113 14.58 0.62 7.39
N ALA A 114 15.66 -0.03 6.96
CA ALA A 114 16.49 -0.82 7.86
C ALA A 114 17.21 0.09 8.85
N ASP A 115 17.22 -0.29 10.11
CA ASP A 115 18.00 0.36 11.15
C ASP A 115 19.45 -0.15 11.07
N PRO A 116 20.43 0.71 10.73
CA PRO A 116 21.83 0.30 10.60
C PRO A 116 22.48 -0.11 11.94
N ALA A 117 21.87 0.23 13.08
CA ALA A 117 22.36 -0.16 14.40
C ALA A 117 21.77 -1.50 14.89
N ALA A 118 20.81 -2.08 14.17
CA ALA A 118 20.20 -3.33 14.55
C ALA A 118 21.09 -4.53 14.19
N GLY A 119 21.20 -5.51 15.10
CA GLY A 119 21.89 -6.77 14.81
C GLY A 119 21.26 -7.52 13.63
N SER A 120 22.06 -8.30 12.90
CA SER A 120 21.67 -8.98 11.64
C SER A 120 20.40 -9.81 11.72
N ASP A 121 20.05 -10.32 12.90
CA ASP A 121 18.90 -11.21 13.12
C ASP A 121 17.63 -10.45 13.51
N SER A 122 17.73 -9.13 13.73
CA SER A 122 16.58 -8.30 14.05
C SER A 122 15.78 -8.03 12.79
N PRO A 123 14.44 -8.14 12.84
CA PRO A 123 13.60 -7.73 11.71
C PRO A 123 13.80 -6.25 11.35
N ALA A 124 14.28 -5.43 12.28
CA ALA A 124 14.61 -4.02 12.04
C ALA A 124 15.85 -3.83 11.15
N ALA A 125 16.71 -4.84 10.98
CA ALA A 125 17.89 -4.77 10.12
C ALA A 125 17.56 -4.92 8.62
N GLN A 126 16.31 -5.23 8.26
CA GLN A 126 15.85 -5.36 6.88
C GLN A 126 14.79 -4.32 6.54
N ARG A 127 14.80 -3.80 5.31
CA ARG A 127 13.72 -2.96 4.79
C ARG A 127 12.41 -3.76 4.81
N GLN A 128 11.39 -3.22 5.47
CA GLN A 128 10.08 -3.86 5.57
C GLN A 128 9.04 -3.09 4.78
N ILE A 129 8.31 -3.82 3.94
CA ILE A 129 7.08 -3.31 3.34
C ILE A 129 5.94 -3.80 4.21
N LEU A 130 5.27 -2.86 4.88
CA LEU A 130 4.14 -3.13 5.75
C LEU A 130 2.86 -2.85 4.96
N LEU A 131 2.07 -3.90 4.77
CA LEU A 131 0.77 -3.84 4.13
C LEU A 131 -0.31 -4.10 5.17
N ARG A 132 -1.20 -3.12 5.38
CA ARG A 132 -2.20 -3.17 6.45
C ARG A 132 -3.63 -2.89 5.99
N HIS A 133 -4.58 -3.61 6.57
CA HIS A 133 -6.01 -3.31 6.57
C HIS A 133 -6.53 -3.04 7.99
#